data_AF-A0A0Q5X1G7-F1
#
_entry.id   AF-A0A0Q5X1G7-F1
#
_cell.length_a   1.000
_cell.length_b   1.000
_cell.length_c   1.000
_cell.angle_alpha   90.00
_cell.angle_beta   90.00
_cell.angle_gamma   90.00
#
_symmetry.space_group_name_H-M   'P 1'
#
loop_
_entity.id
_entity.type
_entity.pdbx_description
1 polymer ?
#
loop_
_entity_poly.entity_id
_entity_poly.type
_entity_poly.pdbx_seq_one_letter_code
_entity_poly.pdbx_strand_id
1 'polypeptide(L)'
;MDWTYIQANFDWAGHIVEALVMSAVVAALFCIVFERRVAVLMGLAFAIGHFHGREKRDFEVSVKMKPPHLEGYEMWKWSFDQMTDFWPTALVILGIAILIYRRRR
;
A
#
# COMPACT_ATOMS: atom_id res chain seq x y z
N MET A 1 -2.30 -23.40 -14.83
CA MET A 1 -2.69 -22.16 -14.12
C MET A 1 -2.54 -21.05 -15.14
N ASP A 2 -3.63 -20.36 -15.48
CA ASP A 2 -3.59 -19.28 -16.46
C ASP A 2 -3.14 -17.99 -15.77
N TRP A 3 -1.85 -17.67 -15.96
CA TRP A 3 -1.23 -16.49 -15.37
C TRP A 3 -1.86 -15.18 -15.87
N THR A 4 -2.35 -15.15 -17.11
CA THR A 4 -2.99 -13.97 -17.69
C THR A 4 -4.31 -13.68 -16.99
N TYR A 5 -5.10 -14.73 -16.74
CA TYR A 5 -6.34 -14.60 -15.99
C TYR A 5 -6.10 -14.12 -14.56
N ILE A 6 -5.10 -14.66 -13.89
CA ILE A 6 -4.74 -14.26 -12.51
C ILE A 6 -4.29 -12.81 -12.49
N GLN A 7 -3.39 -12.43 -13.39
CA GLN A 7 -2.92 -11.04 -13.46
C GLN A 7 -4.06 -10.07 -13.81
N ALA A 8 -5.01 -10.46 -14.67
CA ALA A 8 -6.13 -9.59 -15.02
C ALA A 8 -7.21 -9.44 -13.93
N ASN A 9 -7.29 -10.36 -12.95
CA ASN A 9 -8.41 -10.40 -11.99
C ASN A 9 -7.97 -10.38 -10.51
N PHE A 10 -6.71 -10.70 -10.22
CA PHE A 10 -6.19 -10.93 -8.87
C PHE A 10 -4.87 -10.21 -8.59
N ASP A 11 -4.44 -9.25 -9.45
CA ASP A 11 -3.19 -8.51 -9.21
C ASP A 11 -3.21 -7.75 -7.87
N TRP A 12 -4.35 -7.13 -7.55
CA TRP A 12 -4.61 -6.50 -6.26
C TRP A 12 -4.39 -7.44 -5.05
N ALA A 13 -4.61 -8.74 -5.20
CA ALA A 13 -4.33 -9.71 -4.13
C ALA A 13 -2.81 -9.96 -3.98
N GLY A 14 -2.06 -9.90 -5.08
CA GLY A 14 -0.60 -9.87 -5.07
C GLY A 14 -0.07 -8.65 -4.32
N HIS A 15 -0.70 -7.48 -4.51
CA HIS A 15 -0.33 -6.25 -3.81
C HIS A 15 -0.55 -6.30 -2.29
N ILE A 16 -1.57 -7.03 -1.82
CA ILE A 16 -1.72 -7.30 -0.38
C ILE A 16 -0.51 -8.07 0.15
N VAL A 17 -0.07 -9.13 -0.55
CA VAL A 17 1.08 -9.93 -0.15
C VAL A 17 2.36 -9.10 -0.18
N GLU A 18 2.57 -8.32 -1.23
CA GLU A 18 3.70 -7.39 -1.36
C GLU A 18 3.73 -6.38 -0.20
N ALA A 19 2.60 -5.77 0.13
CA ALA A 19 2.48 -4.82 1.25
C ALA A 19 2.82 -5.47 2.60
N LEU A 20 2.40 -6.71 2.83
CA LEU A 20 2.73 -7.46 4.05
C LEU A 20 4.22 -7.75 4.16
N VAL A 21 4.85 -8.20 3.06
CA VAL A 21 6.29 -8.46 3.02
C VAL A 21 7.08 -7.18 3.24
N MET A 22 6.71 -6.10 2.55
CA MET A 22 7.35 -4.80 2.69
C MET A 22 7.21 -4.24 4.11
N SER A 23 6.01 -4.33 4.69
CA SER A 23 5.77 -3.97 6.08
C SER A 23 6.64 -4.78 7.04
N ALA A 24 6.81 -6.08 6.80
CA ALA A 24 7.64 -6.94 7.66
C ALA A 24 9.12 -6.55 7.61
N VAL A 25 9.63 -6.28 6.41
CA VAL A 25 11.01 -5.80 6.21
C VAL A 25 11.23 -4.47 6.93
N VAL A 26 10.36 -3.49 6.71
CA VAL A 26 10.48 -2.16 7.33
C VAL A 26 10.32 -2.23 8.84
N ALA A 27 9.39 -3.06 9.34
CA ALA A 27 9.24 -3.29 10.76
C ALA A 27 10.50 -3.93 11.37
N ALA A 28 11.13 -4.89 10.70
CA ALA A 28 12.36 -5.53 11.17
C ALA A 28 13.51 -4.51 11.31
N LEU A 29 13.64 -3.59 10.34
CA LEU A 29 14.60 -2.49 10.41
C LEU A 29 14.30 -1.56 11.59
N PHE A 30 13.03 -1.18 11.79
CA PHE A 30 12.66 -0.30 12.88
C PHE A 30 12.73 -0.94 14.27
N CYS A 31 12.72 -2.27 14.39
CA CYS A 31 12.91 -2.95 15.67
C CYS A 31 14.29 -2.69 16.29
N ILE A 32 15.26 -2.20 15.52
CA ILE A 32 16.59 -1.83 16.02
C ILE A 32 16.51 -0.56 16.90
N VAL A 33 15.56 0.33 16.60
CA VAL A 33 15.48 1.68 17.20
C VAL A 33 14.24 1.85 18.08
N PHE A 34 13.13 1.20 17.71
CA PHE A 34 11.83 1.37 18.35
C PHE A 34 11.34 0.08 18.99
N GLU A 35 10.43 0.22 19.96
CA GLU A 35 9.71 -0.93 20.51
C GLU A 35 9.01 -1.71 19.39
N ARG A 36 9.03 -3.04 19.49
CA ARG A 36 8.48 -3.95 18.47
C ARG A 36 7.09 -3.57 17.98
N ARG A 37 6.20 -3.11 18.87
CA ARG A 37 4.85 -2.70 18.49
C ARG A 37 4.85 -1.44 17.62
N VAL A 38 5.62 -0.43 18.01
CA VAL A 38 5.76 0.82 17.25
C VAL A 38 6.40 0.52 15.90
N ALA A 39 7.46 -0.27 15.88
CA ALA A 39 8.14 -0.69 14.66
C ALA A 39 7.19 -1.40 13.68
N VAL A 40 6.33 -2.31 14.17
CA VAL A 40 5.32 -2.98 13.33
C VAL A 40 4.28 -1.99 12.79
N LEU A 41 3.77 -1.08 13.62
CA LEU A 41 2.81 -0.06 13.17
C LEU A 41 3.43 0.89 12.12
N MET A 42 4.71 1.24 12.29
CA MET A 42 5.46 2.03 11.31
C MET A 42 5.65 1.29 9.99
N GLY A 43 5.97 -0.01 10.02
CA GLY A 43 6.05 -0.83 8.81
C GLY A 43 4.72 -0.91 8.05
N LEU A 44 3.61 -1.09 8.77
CA LEU A 44 2.27 -1.13 8.17
C LEU A 44 1.89 0.24 7.55
N ALA A 45 2.14 1.33 8.28
CA ALA A 45 1.90 2.69 7.77
C ALA A 45 2.77 3.00 6.53
N PHE A 46 4.03 2.57 6.53
CA PHE A 46 4.94 2.70 5.40
C PHE A 46 4.39 1.98 4.16
N ALA A 47 3.91 0.75 4.32
CA ALA A 47 3.36 -0.02 3.19
C ALA A 47 2.14 0.69 2.55
N ILE A 48 1.23 1.26 3.35
CA ILE A 48 0.11 2.06 2.84
C ILE A 48 0.63 3.27 2.04
N GLY A 49 1.60 3.99 2.61
CA GLY A 49 2.21 5.15 1.94
C GLY A 49 2.93 4.80 0.64
N HIS A 50 3.60 3.64 0.60
CA HIS A 50 4.27 3.13 -0.59
C HIS A 50 3.29 2.89 -1.74
N PHE A 51 2.20 2.14 -1.50
CA PHE A 51 1.19 1.87 -2.51
C PHE A 51 0.46 3.13 -2.97
N HIS A 52 0.12 4.03 -2.04
CA HIS A 52 -0.42 5.34 -2.41
C HIS A 52 0.54 6.11 -3.33
N GLY A 53 1.84 6.12 -3.01
CA GLY A 53 2.87 6.77 -3.84
C GLY A 53 3.06 6.11 -5.21
N ARG A 54 2.97 4.78 -5.28
CA ARG A 54 3.05 4.00 -6.52
C ARG A 54 1.92 4.39 -7.47
N GLU A 55 0.68 4.27 -7.02
CA GLU A 55 -0.49 4.60 -7.84
C GLU A 55 -0.53 6.07 -8.24
N LYS A 56 -0.17 6.97 -7.31
CA LYS A 56 -0.05 8.39 -7.58
C LYS A 56 0.93 8.65 -8.72
N ARG A 57 2.13 8.06 -8.66
CA ARG A 57 3.15 8.17 -9.71
C ARG A 57 2.63 7.59 -11.04
N ASP A 58 1.98 6.44 -10.99
CA ASP A 58 1.52 5.77 -12.20
C ASP A 58 0.40 6.57 -12.88
N PHE A 59 -0.42 7.28 -12.11
CA PHE A 59 -1.37 8.27 -12.62
C PHE A 59 -0.65 9.47 -13.25
N GLU A 60 0.33 10.06 -12.55
CA GLU A 60 1.13 11.18 -13.08
C GLU A 60 1.75 10.85 -14.45
N VAL A 61 2.27 9.62 -14.59
CA VAL A 61 2.87 9.12 -15.83
C VAL A 61 1.80 8.93 -16.91
N SER A 62 0.66 8.32 -16.58
CA SER A 62 -0.39 8.00 -17.57
C SER A 62 -1.00 9.26 -18.21
N VAL A 63 -1.10 10.35 -17.46
CA VAL A 63 -1.61 11.64 -17.97
C VAL A 63 -0.52 12.63 -18.38
N LYS A 64 0.76 12.24 -18.37
CA LYS A 64 1.92 13.10 -18.67
C LYS A 64 1.88 14.42 -17.87
N MET A 65 1.64 14.30 -16.57
CA MET A 65 1.42 15.43 -15.68
C MET A 65 2.61 16.38 -15.68
N LYS A 66 2.33 17.69 -15.76
CA LYS A 66 3.35 18.73 -15.60
C LYS A 66 3.45 19.15 -14.13
N PRO A 67 4.63 19.54 -13.64
CA PRO A 67 4.75 20.13 -12.31
C PRO A 67 3.86 21.38 -12.16
N PRO A 68 3.26 21.62 -10.99
CA PRO A 68 3.33 20.79 -9.77
C PRO A 68 2.34 19.62 -9.81
N HIS A 69 2.77 18.40 -9.44
CA HIS A 69 1.97 17.16 -9.52
C HIS A 69 0.89 17.04 -8.43
N LEU A 70 0.10 18.10 -8.23
CA LEU A 70 -0.93 18.17 -7.19
C LEU A 70 -2.15 17.33 -7.56
N GLU A 71 -2.51 17.30 -8.84
CA GLU A 71 -3.63 16.49 -9.32
C GLU A 71 -3.39 14.99 -9.12
N GLY A 72 -2.13 14.56 -8.93
CA GLY A 72 -1.82 13.16 -8.64
C GLY A 72 -2.44 12.65 -7.33
N TYR A 73 -2.72 13.56 -6.38
CA TYR A 73 -3.36 13.24 -5.11
C TYR A 73 -4.88 13.10 -5.20
N GLU A 74 -5.48 13.49 -6.33
CA GLU A 74 -6.92 13.41 -6.56
C GLU A 74 -7.31 11.96 -6.92
N MET A 75 -7.37 11.07 -5.93
CA MET A 75 -7.62 9.63 -6.11
C MET A 75 -8.92 9.30 -6.88
N TRP A 76 -9.87 10.24 -6.98
CA TRP A 76 -11.08 10.08 -7.80
C TRP A 76 -10.82 10.22 -9.32
N LYS A 77 -9.65 10.72 -9.72
CA LYS A 77 -9.20 10.77 -11.11
C LYS A 77 -8.43 9.50 -11.53
N TRP A 78 -8.07 8.64 -10.58
CA TRP A 78 -7.33 7.42 -10.85
C TRP A 78 -8.18 6.43 -11.67
N SER A 79 -7.52 5.58 -12.45
CA SER A 79 -8.21 4.51 -13.16
C SER A 79 -8.80 3.50 -12.17
N PHE A 80 -9.77 2.70 -12.62
CA PHE A 80 -10.35 1.65 -11.79
C PHE A 80 -9.29 0.66 -11.28
N ASP A 81 -8.34 0.30 -12.14
CA ASP A 81 -7.20 -0.59 -11.85
C ASP A 81 -6.35 -0.05 -10.69
N GLN A 82 -5.95 1.23 -10.76
CA GLN A 82 -5.18 1.90 -9.72
C GLN A 82 -5.95 1.97 -8.39
N MET A 83 -7.27 2.22 -8.46
CA MET A 83 -8.12 2.20 -7.27
C MET A 83 -8.19 0.79 -6.66
N THR A 84 -8.30 -0.26 -7.47
CA THR A 84 -8.34 -1.65 -7.01
C THR A 84 -6.99 -2.16 -6.50
N ASP A 85 -5.88 -1.61 -6.95
CA ASP A 85 -4.56 -1.95 -6.44
C ASP A 85 -4.29 -1.29 -5.08
N PHE A 86 -4.76 -0.05 -4.91
CA PHE A 86 -4.54 0.69 -3.66
C PHE A 86 -5.53 0.34 -2.54
N TRP A 87 -6.84 0.50 -2.77
CA TRP A 87 -7.81 0.50 -1.66
C TRP A 87 -7.92 -0.83 -0.91
N PRO A 88 -8.05 -1.99 -1.58
CA PRO A 88 -8.04 -3.29 -0.91
C PRO A 88 -6.77 -3.50 -0.08
N THR A 89 -5.60 -3.19 -0.64
CA THR A 89 -4.30 -3.26 0.03
C THR A 89 -4.28 -2.38 1.28
N ALA A 90 -4.64 -1.10 1.14
CA ALA A 90 -4.66 -0.14 2.23
C ALA A 90 -5.62 -0.56 3.36
N LEU A 91 -6.81 -1.05 3.03
CA LEU A 91 -7.82 -1.48 4.00
C LEU A 91 -7.39 -2.72 4.77
N VAL A 92 -6.78 -3.72 4.12
CA VAL A 92 -6.25 -4.92 4.80
C VAL A 92 -5.13 -4.52 5.76
N ILE A 93 -4.18 -3.72 5.30
CA ILE A 93 -3.05 -3.28 6.13
C ILE A 93 -3.53 -2.42 7.31
N LEU A 94 -4.50 -1.52 7.09
CA LEU A 94 -5.12 -0.73 8.15
C LEU A 94 -5.87 -1.61 9.16
N GLY A 95 -6.61 -2.61 8.69
CA GLY A 95 -7.30 -3.57 9.56
C GLY A 95 -6.32 -4.32 10.47
N ILE A 96 -5.18 -4.75 9.94
CA ILE A 96 -4.10 -5.37 10.73
C ILE A 96 -3.53 -4.39 11.75
N ALA A 97 -3.25 -3.14 11.34
CA ALA A 97 -2.75 -2.11 12.24
C ALA A 97 -3.71 -1.85 13.41
N ILE A 98 -5.01 -1.74 13.14
CA ILE A 98 -6.05 -1.57 14.17
C ILE A 98 -6.10 -2.79 15.10
N LEU A 99 -6.05 -4.01 14.56
CA LEU A 99 -6.06 -5.23 15.37
C LEU A 99 -4.86 -5.29 16.31
N ILE A 100 -3.66 -5.00 15.81
CA ILE A 100 -2.43 -4.94 16.61
C ILE A 100 -2.51 -3.84 17.67
N TYR A 101 -3.09 -2.69 17.32
CA TYR A 101 -3.27 -1.61 18.27
C TYR A 101 -4.28 -1.96 19.37
N ARG A 102 -5.36 -2.68 19.05
CA ARG A 102 -6.42 -3.01 20.02
C ARG A 102 -6.07 -4.14 20.98
N ARG A 103 -5.26 -5.13 20.58
CA ARG A 103 -4.91 -6.32 21.40
C ARG A 103 -4.18 -6.06 22.74
N ARG A 104 -3.93 -4.81 23.12
CA ARG A 104 -3.24 -4.43 24.37
C ARG A 104 -3.90 -3.27 25.15
N ARG A 105 -5.12 -2.85 24.79
CA ARG A 105 -6.01 -2.17 25.75
C ARG A 105 -6.85 -3.23 26.44
#